data_AF-A0AAU9K057-F1
#
_entry.id   AF-A0AAU9K057-F1
#
_cell.length_a   1.000
_cell.length_b   1.000
_cell.length_c   1.000
_cell.angle_alpha   90.00
_cell.angle_beta   90.00
_cell.angle_gamma   90.00
#
_symmetry.space_group_name_H-M   'P 1'
#
loop_
_entity.id
_entity.type
_entity.pdbx_description
1 polymer ?
#
loop_
_entity_poly.entity_id
_entity_poly.type
_entity_poly.pdbx_seq_one_letter_code
_entity_poly.pdbx_strand_id
1 'polypeptide(L)'
;MNDRLKEALKRIEDHEIRLTKQEEKVIDFDKISDISICDKMKGCDEFEKFKSDVMKDCEMKWNDIEKKEKNKCKLLEELGVEVENFRENLKDMDAKVDKVDIDVKNQLNAFRLNLISKNELKDIRELFKSTKDQLQNLTVECSSINELAEKISKTDKKCDKTIKQFSKINLVQEEFNVKLKSLQDSLTAHNSEINKTSVYFQKLQKELFSRLGNIESKIIDFESNRHEISILAENFEKRFTISDEKISNKFNDFEQFISSLKSTETNLETRLQVLEAGKAQIDELREELSKTLKQFHINDDSGEELNILKTERESNLKRSSIKDPFSPDISFSNGDSQVMSERLDKIEKIIIHKRAIQSSFQSPTATLRPHFRSPKQDELSEYLPGEAESLVMHAILQNTNREKFYDNEQFKLKSSSLSSFSPRATDRFPSLELKESLRIRGFNIR
;
A
#
# COMPACT_ATOMS: atom_id res chain seq x y z
N MET A 1 76.07 49.94 -81.22
CA MET A 1 76.43 49.51 -82.60
C MET A 1 76.62 50.67 -83.59
N ASN A 2 76.32 51.93 -83.23
CA ASN A 2 76.30 53.05 -84.17
C ASN A 2 77.64 53.83 -84.28
N ASP A 3 78.47 53.82 -83.23
CA ASP A 3 79.70 54.65 -83.23
C ASP A 3 80.84 54.03 -84.04
N ARG A 4 80.96 52.70 -84.05
CA ARG A 4 81.94 51.99 -84.89
C ARG A 4 81.67 52.15 -86.40
N LEU A 5 80.40 52.21 -86.79
CA LEU A 5 80.02 52.41 -88.19
C LEU A 5 80.31 53.86 -88.64
N LYS A 6 80.04 54.85 -87.78
CA LYS A 6 80.40 56.25 -88.03
C LYS A 6 81.90 56.47 -88.15
N GLU A 7 82.69 55.80 -87.30
CA GLU A 7 84.16 55.88 -87.35
C GLU A 7 84.72 55.20 -88.61
N ALA A 8 84.14 54.08 -89.05
CA ALA A 8 84.51 53.43 -90.31
C ALA A 8 84.18 54.30 -91.54
N LEU A 9 82.99 54.90 -91.58
CA LEU A 9 82.60 55.84 -92.66
C LEU A 9 83.51 57.06 -92.73
N LYS A 10 83.86 57.65 -91.58
CA LYS A 10 84.80 58.78 -91.52
C LYS A 10 86.20 58.41 -92.03
N ARG A 11 86.68 57.20 -91.74
CA ARG A 11 87.97 56.71 -92.26
C ARG A 11 87.95 56.49 -93.78
N ILE A 12 86.81 56.08 -94.35
CA ILE A 12 86.64 55.94 -95.81
C ILE A 12 86.64 57.32 -96.46
N GLU A 13 85.89 58.27 -95.91
CA GLU A 13 85.82 59.65 -96.40
C GLU A 13 87.18 60.37 -96.33
N ASP A 14 87.91 60.20 -95.21
CA ASP A 14 89.29 60.72 -95.05
C ASP A 14 90.28 60.06 -96.03
N HIS A 15 90.05 58.81 -96.44
CA HIS A 15 90.87 58.11 -97.42
C HIS A 15 90.57 58.56 -98.86
N GLU A 16 89.30 58.84 -99.17
CA GLU A 16 88.85 59.38 -100.47
C GLU A 16 89.39 60.81 -100.70
N ILE A 17 89.41 61.65 -99.65
CA ILE A 17 90.02 62.99 -99.67
C ILE A 17 91.55 62.92 -99.90
N ARG A 18 92.22 61.88 -99.38
CA ARG A 18 93.67 61.70 -99.63
C ARG A 18 93.98 61.21 -101.04
N LEU A 19 93.13 60.34 -101.59
CA LEU A 19 93.26 59.86 -102.98
C LEU A 19 93.04 61.01 -103.97
N THR A 20 92.00 61.81 -103.79
CA THR A 20 91.74 63.00 -104.63
C THR A 20 92.87 64.04 -104.56
N LYS A 21 93.49 64.25 -103.38
CA LYS A 21 94.70 65.08 -103.24
C LYS A 21 95.98 64.46 -103.84
N GLN A 22 96.05 63.15 -104.00
CA GLN A 22 97.17 62.49 -104.69
C GLN A 22 96.98 62.51 -106.22
N GLU A 23 95.74 62.45 -106.70
CA GLU A 23 95.42 62.58 -108.13
C GLU A 23 95.66 64.00 -108.67
N GLU A 24 95.53 65.06 -107.84
CA GLU A 24 95.94 66.44 -108.19
C GLU A 24 97.47 66.66 -108.26
N LYS A 25 98.29 65.65 -107.93
CA LYS A 25 99.76 65.66 -108.12
C LYS A 25 100.22 64.69 -109.20
N VAL A 26 99.35 64.36 -110.16
CA VAL A 26 99.81 63.74 -111.42
C VAL A 26 100.60 64.81 -112.18
N ILE A 27 101.90 64.62 -112.15
CA ILE A 27 102.87 65.33 -112.98
C ILE A 27 102.42 65.24 -114.43
N ASP A 28 102.20 66.40 -115.03
CA ASP A 28 101.98 66.68 -116.46
C ASP A 28 103.18 66.11 -117.27
N PHE A 29 103.22 64.79 -117.48
CA PHE A 29 104.30 64.11 -118.22
C PHE A 29 104.33 64.52 -119.70
N ASP A 30 103.24 65.12 -120.20
CA ASP A 30 103.13 65.68 -121.55
C ASP A 30 103.92 67.01 -121.73
N LYS A 31 104.61 67.53 -120.70
CA LYS A 31 105.53 68.69 -120.80
C LYS A 31 107.01 68.33 -120.71
N ILE A 32 107.39 67.05 -120.67
CA ILE A 32 108.80 66.60 -120.71
C ILE A 32 109.05 65.70 -121.96
N SER A 33 108.44 66.04 -123.10
CA SER A 33 108.81 65.45 -124.40
C SER A 33 109.64 66.37 -125.31
N ASP A 34 109.99 67.59 -124.86
CA ASP A 34 110.72 68.60 -125.66
C ASP A 34 112.09 69.00 -125.08
N ILE A 35 112.77 68.11 -124.37
CA ILE A 35 114.17 68.33 -123.96
C ILE A 35 115.12 67.54 -124.88
N SER A 36 115.38 68.19 -126.03
CA SER A 36 116.64 68.40 -126.77
C SER A 36 117.97 67.95 -126.09
N ILE A 37 118.12 66.71 -125.61
CA ILE A 37 119.40 66.16 -125.13
C ILE A 37 119.87 64.92 -125.93
N CYS A 38 119.02 64.26 -126.70
CA CYS A 38 119.41 63.04 -127.44
C CYS A 38 120.21 63.26 -128.75
N ASP A 39 120.39 64.50 -129.23
CA ASP A 39 121.16 64.77 -130.46
C ASP A 39 122.61 65.24 -130.24
N LYS A 40 123.12 65.29 -128.99
CA LYS A 40 124.52 65.66 -128.69
C LYS A 40 125.36 64.59 -127.97
N MET A 41 124.84 63.39 -127.75
CA MET A 41 125.58 62.28 -127.12
C MET A 41 125.52 60.96 -127.93
N LYS A 42 125.54 61.06 -129.27
CA LYS A 42 125.84 59.91 -130.14
C LYS A 42 127.35 59.67 -130.13
N GLY A 43 127.80 58.66 -129.38
CA GLY A 43 129.18 58.15 -129.47
C GLY A 43 129.95 57.94 -128.17
N CYS A 44 129.32 57.95 -126.99
CA CYS A 44 129.97 57.60 -125.71
C CYS A 44 129.35 56.35 -125.09
N ASP A 45 130.19 55.37 -124.73
CA ASP A 45 129.83 54.10 -124.08
C ASP A 45 129.04 54.26 -122.75
N GLU A 46 129.03 55.47 -122.19
CA GLU A 46 128.28 55.84 -120.98
C GLU A 46 126.76 55.91 -121.19
N PHE A 47 126.28 56.14 -122.43
CA PHE A 47 124.84 56.22 -122.72
C PHE A 47 124.15 54.85 -122.73
N GLU A 48 124.81 53.81 -123.27
CA GLU A 48 124.28 52.44 -123.22
C GLU A 48 124.23 51.90 -121.78
N LYS A 49 125.16 52.33 -120.93
CA LYS A 49 125.13 52.00 -119.50
C LYS A 49 123.95 52.65 -118.79
N PHE A 50 123.71 53.94 -119.03
CA PHE A 50 122.54 54.65 -118.49
C PHE A 50 121.21 54.02 -118.94
N LYS A 51 121.08 53.67 -120.23
CA LYS A 51 119.89 52.99 -120.76
C LYS A 51 119.69 51.61 -120.13
N SER A 52 120.76 50.84 -119.95
CA SER A 52 120.72 49.53 -119.27
C SER A 52 120.30 49.65 -117.80
N ASP A 53 120.85 50.63 -117.08
CA ASP A 53 120.53 50.88 -115.68
C ASP A 53 119.07 51.34 -115.50
N VAL A 54 118.57 52.22 -116.38
CA VAL A 54 117.14 52.64 -116.39
C VAL A 54 116.22 51.47 -116.72
N MET A 55 116.55 50.64 -117.72
CA MET A 55 115.73 49.47 -118.07
C MET A 55 115.68 48.45 -116.92
N LYS A 56 116.81 48.19 -116.24
CA LYS A 56 116.84 47.33 -115.04
C LYS A 56 116.01 47.91 -113.90
N ASP A 57 116.07 49.22 -113.67
CA ASP A 57 115.30 49.87 -112.61
C ASP A 57 113.79 49.84 -112.92
N CYS A 58 113.41 50.02 -114.18
CA CYS A 58 112.04 49.83 -114.66
C CYS A 58 111.57 48.37 -114.52
N GLU A 59 112.41 47.39 -114.86
CA GLU A 59 112.08 45.97 -114.77
C GLU A 59 111.93 45.50 -113.31
N MET A 60 112.80 45.98 -112.40
CA MET A 60 112.63 45.76 -110.96
C MET A 60 111.33 46.37 -110.43
N LYS A 61 111.04 47.63 -110.79
CA LYS A 61 109.79 48.30 -110.40
C LYS A 61 108.56 47.59 -110.96
N TRP A 62 108.62 47.10 -112.20
CA TRP A 62 107.53 46.33 -112.81
C TRP A 62 107.29 45.02 -112.08
N ASN A 63 108.36 44.25 -111.78
CA ASN A 63 108.25 43.01 -111.02
C ASN A 63 107.72 43.23 -109.59
N ASP A 64 108.11 44.33 -108.94
CA ASP A 64 107.58 44.72 -107.63
C ASP A 64 106.10 45.09 -107.69
N ILE A 65 105.67 45.80 -108.73
CA ILE A 65 104.26 46.12 -108.98
C ILE A 65 103.47 44.84 -109.25
N GLU A 66 103.97 43.95 -110.11
CA GLU A 66 103.31 42.69 -110.45
C GLU A 66 103.15 41.80 -109.20
N LYS A 67 104.17 41.74 -108.34
CA LYS A 67 104.11 40.99 -107.07
C LYS A 67 103.11 41.61 -106.09
N LYS A 68 103.05 42.94 -106.01
CA LYS A 68 102.05 43.64 -105.19
C LYS A 68 100.63 43.37 -105.69
N GLU A 69 100.41 43.40 -107.00
CA GLU A 69 99.09 43.15 -107.58
C GLU A 69 98.67 41.69 -107.40
N LYS A 70 99.59 40.73 -107.61
CA LYS A 70 99.34 39.30 -107.29
C LYS A 70 98.98 39.09 -105.82
N ASN A 71 99.66 39.76 -104.89
CA ASN A 71 99.32 39.67 -103.47
C ASN A 71 97.97 40.32 -103.15
N LYS A 72 97.63 41.43 -103.81
CA LYS A 72 96.33 42.08 -103.67
C LYS A 72 95.20 41.20 -104.20
N CYS A 73 95.38 40.52 -105.33
CA CYS A 73 94.43 39.54 -105.86
C CYS A 73 94.19 38.40 -104.87
N LYS A 74 95.26 37.83 -104.27
CA LYS A 74 95.12 36.79 -103.23
C LYS A 74 94.36 37.27 -102.00
N LEU A 75 94.66 38.48 -101.51
CA LEU A 75 93.92 39.08 -100.40
C LEU A 75 92.42 39.28 -100.73
N LEU A 76 92.10 39.65 -101.98
CA LEU A 76 90.72 39.77 -102.43
C LEU A 76 90.01 38.41 -102.54
N GLU A 77 90.71 37.37 -102.99
CA GLU A 77 90.18 36.00 -103.01
C GLU A 77 89.92 35.47 -101.58
N GLU A 78 90.88 35.65 -100.66
CA GLU A 78 90.72 35.30 -99.24
C GLU A 78 89.55 36.04 -98.59
N LEU A 79 89.42 37.35 -98.84
CA LEU A 79 88.28 38.14 -98.37
C LEU A 79 86.96 37.65 -98.98
N GLY A 80 86.96 37.26 -100.27
CA GLY A 80 85.80 36.69 -100.94
C GLY A 80 85.33 35.39 -100.29
N VAL A 81 86.26 34.50 -99.93
CA VAL A 81 85.96 33.26 -99.19
C VAL A 81 85.44 33.58 -97.79
N GLU A 82 86.04 34.53 -97.09
CA GLU A 82 85.60 34.94 -95.75
C GLU A 82 84.18 35.51 -95.78
N VAL A 83 83.85 36.34 -96.78
CA VAL A 83 82.49 36.88 -97.00
C VAL A 83 81.48 35.77 -97.28
N GLU A 84 81.82 34.76 -98.09
CA GLU A 84 80.91 33.65 -98.35
C GLU A 84 80.70 32.80 -97.09
N ASN A 85 81.76 32.52 -96.31
CA ASN A 85 81.64 31.85 -95.01
C ASN A 85 80.75 32.64 -94.03
N PHE A 86 80.88 33.97 -93.99
CA PHE A 86 79.99 34.82 -93.19
C PHE A 86 78.54 34.73 -93.66
N ARG A 87 78.30 34.66 -94.97
CA ARG A 87 76.97 34.52 -95.56
C ARG A 87 76.34 33.17 -95.22
N GLU A 88 77.10 32.09 -95.26
CA GLU A 88 76.62 30.77 -94.83
C GLU A 88 76.31 30.75 -93.33
N ASN A 89 77.19 31.29 -92.48
CA ASN A 89 76.94 31.41 -91.04
C ASN A 89 75.68 32.23 -90.73
N LEU A 90 75.39 33.28 -91.51
CA LEU A 90 74.16 34.05 -91.38
C LEU A 90 72.92 33.22 -91.73
N LYS A 91 72.94 32.44 -92.81
CA LYS A 91 71.83 31.53 -93.16
C LYS A 91 71.59 30.48 -92.07
N ASP A 92 72.67 29.92 -91.52
CA ASP A 92 72.61 28.96 -90.43
C ASP A 92 72.03 29.57 -89.14
N MET A 93 72.39 30.82 -88.85
CA MET A 93 71.81 31.56 -87.72
C MET A 93 70.33 31.88 -87.96
N ASP A 94 69.95 32.28 -89.17
CA ASP A 94 68.56 32.55 -89.55
C ASP A 94 67.70 31.28 -89.37
N ALA A 95 68.17 30.14 -89.87
CA ALA A 95 67.51 28.85 -89.68
C ALA A 95 67.40 28.43 -88.20
N LYS A 96 68.41 28.74 -87.37
CA LYS A 96 68.36 28.51 -85.92
C LYS A 96 67.32 29.41 -85.25
N VAL A 97 67.22 30.68 -85.66
CA VAL A 97 66.22 31.62 -85.14
C VAL A 97 64.81 31.14 -85.48
N ASP A 98 64.56 30.72 -86.74
CA ASP A 98 63.26 30.18 -87.15
C ASP A 98 62.88 28.94 -86.35
N LYS A 99 63.83 28.03 -86.12
CA LYS A 99 63.60 26.84 -85.30
C LYS A 99 63.23 27.20 -83.86
N VAL A 100 63.94 28.16 -83.25
CA VAL A 100 63.63 28.62 -81.89
C VAL A 100 62.26 29.28 -81.84
N ASP A 101 61.85 30.08 -82.82
CA ASP A 101 60.52 30.69 -82.87
C ASP A 101 59.41 29.63 -82.96
N ILE A 102 59.61 28.60 -83.79
CA ILE A 102 58.68 27.47 -83.88
C ILE A 102 58.61 26.69 -82.55
N ASP A 103 59.75 26.39 -81.93
CA ASP A 103 59.81 25.67 -80.66
C ASP A 103 59.12 26.46 -79.54
N VAL A 104 59.34 27.78 -79.46
CA VAL A 104 58.66 28.66 -78.51
C VAL A 104 57.15 28.69 -78.76
N LYS A 105 56.71 28.83 -80.02
CA LYS A 105 55.28 28.79 -80.38
C LYS A 105 54.63 27.46 -79.99
N ASN A 106 55.30 26.34 -80.24
CA ASN A 106 54.81 25.01 -79.87
C ASN A 106 54.71 24.82 -78.36
N GLN A 107 55.75 25.24 -77.61
CA GLN A 107 55.73 25.21 -76.15
C GLN A 107 54.60 26.08 -75.60
N LEU A 108 54.42 27.29 -76.12
CA LEU A 108 53.38 28.22 -75.67
C LEU A 108 51.97 27.67 -75.95
N ASN A 109 51.78 26.98 -77.08
CA ASN A 109 50.53 26.31 -77.40
C ASN A 109 50.27 25.10 -76.47
N ALA A 110 51.30 24.29 -76.19
CA ALA A 110 51.18 23.19 -75.23
C ALA A 110 50.85 23.70 -73.81
N PHE A 111 51.48 24.79 -73.36
CA PHE A 111 51.14 25.44 -72.09
C PHE A 111 49.71 25.96 -72.08
N ARG A 112 49.21 26.56 -73.17
CA ARG A 112 47.81 27.01 -73.27
C ARG A 112 46.79 25.88 -73.20
N LEU A 113 47.12 24.71 -73.74
CA LEU A 113 46.27 23.52 -73.68
C LEU A 113 46.31 22.84 -72.31
N ASN A 114 47.45 22.88 -71.62
CA ASN A 114 47.63 22.30 -70.28
C ASN A 114 47.16 23.22 -69.13
N LEU A 115 46.93 24.50 -69.40
CA LEU A 115 46.22 25.37 -68.46
C LEU A 115 44.75 24.93 -68.42
N ILE A 116 44.32 24.49 -67.24
CA ILE A 116 42.99 23.97 -66.88
C ILE A 116 41.94 24.34 -67.93
N SER A 117 41.42 23.32 -68.60
CA SER A 117 40.46 23.53 -69.67
C SER A 117 39.23 24.26 -69.11
N LYS A 118 38.57 25.08 -69.94
CA LYS A 118 37.30 25.73 -69.54
C LYS A 118 36.25 24.73 -69.05
N ASN A 119 36.34 23.47 -69.48
CA ASN A 119 35.47 22.39 -69.04
C ASN A 119 35.78 21.97 -67.60
N GLU A 120 37.05 21.76 -67.25
CA GLU A 120 37.45 21.45 -65.86
C GLU A 120 37.06 22.59 -64.88
N LEU A 121 37.18 23.86 -65.29
CA LEU A 121 36.68 24.98 -64.48
C LEU A 121 35.15 24.97 -64.32
N LYS A 122 34.41 24.52 -65.33
CA LYS A 122 32.95 24.38 -65.26
C LYS A 122 32.58 23.26 -64.31
N ASP A 123 33.25 22.11 -64.41
CA ASP A 123 33.02 20.95 -63.54
C ASP A 123 33.33 21.28 -62.07
N ILE A 124 34.44 21.98 -61.80
CA ILE A 124 34.77 22.46 -60.45
C ILE A 124 33.69 23.41 -59.92
N ARG A 125 33.15 24.31 -60.76
CA ARG A 125 32.09 25.23 -60.35
C ARG A 125 30.77 24.50 -60.06
N GLU A 126 30.43 23.49 -60.86
CA GLU A 126 29.24 22.65 -60.63
C GLU A 126 29.40 21.83 -59.34
N LEU A 127 30.57 21.23 -59.10
CA LEU A 127 30.90 20.57 -57.84
C LEU A 127 30.78 21.53 -56.65
N PHE A 128 31.35 22.73 -56.75
CA PHE A 128 31.26 23.74 -55.70
C PHE A 128 29.81 24.14 -55.40
N LYS A 129 28.99 24.30 -56.45
CA LYS A 129 27.55 24.59 -56.29
C LYS A 129 26.84 23.43 -55.59
N SER A 130 27.09 22.19 -56.01
CA SER A 130 26.53 20.99 -55.39
C SER A 130 26.92 20.88 -53.91
N THR A 131 28.21 21.07 -53.58
CA THR A 131 28.69 21.06 -52.19
C THR A 131 28.06 22.19 -51.36
N LYS A 132 27.86 23.37 -51.93
CA LYS A 132 27.18 24.49 -51.26
C LYS A 132 25.72 24.15 -50.96
N ASP A 133 25.01 23.54 -51.90
CA ASP A 133 23.61 23.13 -51.71
C ASP A 133 23.52 22.02 -50.64
N GLN A 134 24.44 21.06 -50.64
CA GLN A 134 24.55 20.04 -49.59
C GLN A 134 24.82 20.65 -48.20
N LEU A 135 25.70 21.66 -48.12
CA LEU A 135 25.99 22.35 -46.86
C LEU A 135 24.76 23.11 -46.32
N GLN A 136 23.96 23.71 -47.20
CA GLN A 136 22.70 24.36 -46.81
C GLN A 136 21.69 23.34 -46.28
N ASN A 137 21.55 22.18 -46.93
CA ASN A 137 20.66 21.11 -46.46
C ASN A 137 21.09 20.59 -45.08
N LEU A 138 22.38 20.32 -44.89
CA LEU A 138 22.90 19.91 -43.57
C LEU A 138 22.64 20.96 -42.48
N THR A 139 22.71 22.25 -42.82
CA THR A 139 22.39 23.33 -41.87
C THR A 139 20.92 23.30 -41.43
N VAL A 140 20.00 23.01 -42.35
CA VAL A 140 18.57 22.84 -42.06
C VAL A 140 18.32 21.59 -41.21
N GLU A 141 18.99 20.48 -41.52
CA GLU A 141 18.92 19.25 -40.72
C GLU A 141 19.44 19.47 -39.29
N CYS A 142 20.59 20.14 -39.12
CA CYS A 142 21.12 20.50 -37.80
C CYS A 142 20.14 21.37 -37.00
N SER A 143 19.46 22.31 -37.66
CA SER A 143 18.43 23.15 -37.00
C SER A 143 17.25 22.30 -36.55
N SER A 144 16.80 21.36 -37.37
CA SER A 144 15.72 20.41 -37.05
C SER A 144 16.09 19.49 -35.87
N ILE A 145 17.34 19.00 -35.84
CA ILE A 145 17.86 18.20 -34.72
C ILE A 145 17.89 19.00 -33.42
N ASN A 146 18.29 20.28 -33.46
CA ASN A 146 18.27 21.14 -32.28
C ASN A 146 16.84 21.35 -31.75
N GLU A 147 15.84 21.54 -32.62
CA GLU A 147 14.44 21.61 -32.20
C GLU A 147 13.95 20.32 -31.55
N LEU A 148 14.35 19.15 -32.08
CA LEU A 148 14.04 17.86 -31.47
C LEU A 148 14.71 17.70 -30.10
N ALA A 149 15.98 18.10 -29.97
CA ALA A 149 16.70 18.09 -28.70
C ALA A 149 16.00 18.97 -27.64
N GLU A 150 15.50 20.15 -28.02
CA GLU A 150 14.70 20.99 -27.14
C GLU A 150 13.38 20.33 -26.72
N LYS A 151 12.69 19.67 -27.65
CA LYS A 151 11.44 18.93 -27.36
C LYS A 151 11.71 17.77 -26.39
N ILE A 152 12.81 17.05 -26.57
CA ILE A 152 13.26 16.00 -25.65
C ILE A 152 13.53 16.59 -24.27
N SER A 153 14.31 17.68 -24.17
CA SER A 153 14.59 18.35 -22.88
C SER A 153 13.32 18.84 -22.17
N LYS A 154 12.34 19.37 -22.91
CA LYS A 154 11.04 19.77 -22.35
C LYS A 154 10.25 18.57 -21.84
N THR A 155 10.33 17.44 -22.54
CA THR A 155 9.66 16.19 -22.15
C THR A 155 10.31 15.58 -20.92
N ASP A 156 11.64 15.57 -20.86
CA ASP A 156 12.42 15.10 -19.72
C ASP A 156 12.07 15.87 -18.43
N LYS A 157 12.00 17.20 -18.51
CA LYS A 157 11.51 18.04 -17.39
C LYS A 157 10.07 17.73 -16.96
N LYS A 158 9.21 17.27 -17.87
CA LYS A 158 7.84 16.83 -17.54
C LYS A 158 7.86 15.45 -16.87
N CYS A 159 8.71 14.53 -17.33
CA CYS A 159 8.95 13.25 -16.68
C CYS A 159 9.42 13.46 -15.25
N ASP A 160 10.40 14.32 -15.00
CA ASP A 160 10.88 14.64 -13.64
C ASP A 160 9.78 15.15 -12.71
N LYS A 161 8.91 16.04 -13.21
CA LYS A 161 7.75 16.52 -12.43
C LYS A 161 6.79 15.38 -12.10
N THR A 162 6.56 14.50 -13.05
CA THR A 162 5.67 13.34 -12.90
C THR A 162 6.25 12.34 -11.89
N ILE A 163 7.55 12.05 -11.97
CA ILE A 163 8.28 11.22 -11.01
C ILE A 163 8.14 11.81 -9.60
N LYS A 164 8.35 13.12 -9.42
CA LYS A 164 8.16 13.79 -8.12
C LYS A 164 6.73 13.71 -7.62
N GLN A 165 5.73 13.77 -8.50
CA GLN A 165 4.32 13.58 -8.12
C GLN A 165 4.06 12.14 -7.67
N PHE A 166 4.58 11.14 -8.37
CA PHE A 166 4.48 9.73 -7.95
C PHE A 166 5.15 9.48 -6.61
N SER A 167 6.33 10.05 -6.35
CA SER A 167 6.98 9.96 -5.04
C SER A 167 6.11 10.53 -3.91
N LYS A 168 5.40 11.65 -4.15
CA LYS A 168 4.47 12.22 -3.17
C LYS A 168 3.25 11.31 -2.94
N ILE A 169 2.71 10.72 -4.00
CA ILE A 169 1.58 9.78 -3.89
C ILE A 169 1.99 8.55 -3.08
N ASN A 170 3.19 8.01 -3.31
CA ASN A 170 3.71 6.88 -2.54
C ASN A 170 3.83 7.21 -1.05
N LEU A 171 4.35 8.40 -0.69
CA LEU A 171 4.40 8.84 0.71
C LEU A 171 3.01 8.92 1.35
N VAL A 172 2.02 9.48 0.64
CA VAL A 172 0.63 9.53 1.13
C VAL A 172 0.05 8.13 1.31
N GLN A 173 0.37 7.21 0.40
CA GLN A 173 -0.06 5.81 0.50
C GLN A 173 0.57 5.10 1.70
N GLU A 174 1.86 5.34 1.99
CA GLU A 174 2.53 4.83 3.17
C GLU A 174 1.89 5.36 4.46
N GLU A 175 1.63 6.68 4.55
CA GLU A 175 0.92 7.28 5.69
C GLU A 175 -0.48 6.70 5.88
N PHE A 176 -1.20 6.47 4.78
CA PHE A 176 -2.52 5.86 4.81
C PHE A 176 -2.47 4.41 5.31
N ASN A 177 -1.49 3.62 4.87
CA ASN A 177 -1.29 2.24 5.33
C ASN A 177 -0.97 2.19 6.83
N VAL A 178 -0.17 3.13 7.36
CA VAL A 178 0.10 3.24 8.80
C VAL A 178 -1.18 3.55 9.57
N LYS A 179 -2.03 4.47 9.09
CA LYS A 179 -3.33 4.77 9.71
C LYS A 179 -4.31 3.61 9.65
N LEU A 180 -4.35 2.87 8.54
CA LEU A 180 -5.17 1.67 8.44
C LEU A 180 -4.71 0.60 9.44
N LYS A 181 -3.39 0.43 9.60
CA LYS A 181 -2.84 -0.54 10.54
C LYS A 181 -3.19 -0.17 11.99
N SER A 182 -3.08 1.10 12.37
CA SER A 182 -3.45 1.54 13.71
C SER A 182 -4.95 1.40 13.99
N LEU A 183 -5.81 1.69 13.01
CA LEU A 183 -7.26 1.47 13.10
C LEU A 183 -7.59 -0.02 13.26
N GLN A 184 -6.93 -0.89 12.49
CA GLN A 184 -7.08 -2.34 12.62
C GLN A 184 -6.69 -2.80 14.03
N ASP A 185 -5.55 -2.35 14.54
CA ASP A 185 -5.09 -2.72 15.88
C ASP A 185 -6.06 -2.22 16.97
N SER A 186 -6.57 -0.98 16.85
CA SER A 186 -7.61 -0.44 17.73
C SER A 186 -8.92 -1.25 17.68
N LEU A 187 -9.35 -1.70 16.50
CA LEU A 187 -10.54 -2.54 16.35
C LEU A 187 -10.34 -3.91 17.03
N THR A 188 -9.15 -4.51 16.87
CA THR A 188 -8.85 -5.79 17.55
C THR A 188 -8.83 -5.64 19.07
N ALA A 189 -8.32 -4.52 19.59
CA ALA A 189 -8.35 -4.21 21.02
C ALA A 189 -9.78 -4.07 21.54
N HIS A 190 -10.64 -3.28 20.87
CA HIS A 190 -12.05 -3.15 21.25
C HIS A 190 -12.81 -4.48 21.18
N ASN A 191 -12.58 -5.31 20.15
CA ASN A 191 -13.19 -6.64 20.09
C ASN A 191 -12.77 -7.53 21.28
N SER A 192 -11.50 -7.43 21.72
CA SER A 192 -11.03 -8.11 22.92
C SER A 192 -11.76 -7.63 24.18
N GLU A 193 -12.01 -6.33 24.32
CA GLU A 193 -12.78 -5.75 25.42
C GLU A 193 -14.25 -6.16 25.40
N ILE A 194 -14.89 -6.19 24.22
CA ILE A 194 -16.25 -6.70 24.03
C ILE A 194 -16.33 -8.16 24.47
N ASN A 195 -15.37 -9.00 24.08
CA ASN A 195 -15.32 -10.39 24.49
C ASN A 195 -15.17 -10.54 26.01
N LYS A 196 -14.31 -9.75 26.65
CA LYS A 196 -14.18 -9.73 28.13
C LYS A 196 -15.49 -9.33 28.80
N THR A 197 -16.15 -8.31 28.27
CA THR A 197 -17.43 -7.80 28.79
C THR A 197 -18.54 -8.85 28.63
N SER A 198 -18.59 -9.55 27.49
CA SER A 198 -19.51 -10.66 27.26
C SER A 198 -19.33 -11.78 28.29
N VAL A 199 -18.08 -12.16 28.58
CA VAL A 199 -17.78 -13.15 29.64
C VAL A 199 -18.24 -12.67 31.01
N TYR A 200 -18.08 -11.39 31.33
CA TYR A 200 -18.59 -10.82 32.58
C TYR A 200 -20.12 -10.88 32.66
N PHE A 201 -20.82 -10.51 31.58
CA PHE A 201 -22.28 -10.64 31.51
C PHE A 201 -22.75 -12.08 31.70
N GLN A 202 -22.08 -13.06 31.08
CA GLN A 202 -22.40 -14.48 31.27
C GLN A 202 -22.22 -14.92 32.73
N LYS A 203 -21.18 -14.44 33.42
CA LYS A 203 -20.98 -14.72 34.86
C LYS A 203 -22.07 -14.10 35.71
N LEU A 204 -22.40 -12.83 35.46
CA LEU A 204 -23.47 -12.13 36.17
C LEU A 204 -24.82 -12.81 35.96
N GLN A 205 -25.12 -13.22 34.72
CA GLN A 205 -26.33 -13.96 34.38
C GLN A 205 -26.42 -15.28 35.16
N LYS A 206 -25.32 -16.06 35.22
CA LYS A 206 -25.27 -17.30 36.03
C LYS A 206 -25.47 -17.04 37.51
N GLU A 207 -24.88 -15.96 38.05
CA GLU A 207 -25.06 -15.58 39.45
C GLU A 207 -26.52 -15.21 39.75
N LEU A 208 -27.16 -14.42 38.87
CA LEU A 208 -28.56 -14.05 39.01
C LEU A 208 -29.49 -15.27 38.97
N PHE A 209 -29.27 -16.22 38.06
CA PHE A 209 -30.05 -17.47 38.02
C PHE A 209 -29.86 -18.31 39.29
N SER A 210 -28.64 -18.40 39.83
CA SER A 210 -28.38 -19.08 41.10
C SER A 210 -29.09 -18.40 42.28
N ARG A 211 -29.03 -17.06 42.36
CA ARG A 211 -29.74 -16.29 43.38
C ARG A 211 -31.25 -16.45 43.26
N LEU A 212 -31.79 -16.44 42.04
CA LEU A 212 -33.21 -16.67 41.80
C LEU A 212 -33.64 -18.06 42.28
N GLY A 213 -32.90 -19.11 41.91
CA GLY A 213 -33.18 -20.47 42.39
C GLY A 213 -33.12 -20.60 43.93
N ASN A 214 -32.20 -19.90 44.58
CA ASN A 214 -32.15 -19.86 46.05
C ASN A 214 -33.36 -19.14 46.65
N ILE A 215 -33.87 -18.08 46.01
CA ILE A 215 -35.10 -17.39 46.44
C ILE A 215 -36.31 -18.30 46.25
N GLU A 216 -36.43 -18.96 45.10
CA GLU A 216 -37.50 -19.92 44.80
C GLU A 216 -37.53 -21.06 45.83
N SER A 217 -36.38 -21.64 46.18
CA SER A 217 -36.28 -22.66 47.23
C SER A 217 -36.75 -22.12 48.59
N LYS A 218 -36.34 -20.91 48.97
CA LYS A 218 -36.78 -20.31 50.24
C LYS A 218 -38.27 -20.04 50.27
N ILE A 219 -38.87 -19.65 49.15
CA ILE A 219 -40.33 -19.46 49.04
C ILE A 219 -41.04 -20.79 49.29
N ILE A 220 -40.58 -21.88 48.69
CA ILE A 220 -41.13 -23.23 48.91
C ILE A 220 -41.02 -23.64 50.39
N ASP A 221 -39.87 -23.37 51.03
CA ASP A 221 -39.68 -23.63 52.46
C ASP A 221 -40.65 -22.81 53.31
N PHE A 222 -40.86 -21.53 52.98
CA PHE A 222 -41.83 -20.66 53.67
C PHE A 222 -43.27 -21.14 53.48
N GLU A 223 -43.65 -21.58 52.29
CA GLU A 223 -44.98 -22.14 52.02
C GLU A 223 -45.22 -23.42 52.80
N SER A 224 -44.21 -24.29 52.90
CA SER A 224 -44.25 -25.52 53.69
C SER A 224 -44.39 -25.20 55.19
N ASN A 225 -43.56 -24.28 55.71
CA ASN A 225 -43.66 -23.82 57.09
C ASN A 225 -45.01 -23.16 57.39
N ARG A 226 -45.55 -22.38 56.44
CA ARG A 226 -46.88 -21.78 56.58
C ARG A 226 -47.97 -22.84 56.66
N HIS A 227 -47.86 -23.91 55.87
CA HIS A 227 -48.78 -25.04 55.95
C HIS A 227 -48.69 -25.76 57.31
N GLU A 228 -47.47 -26.00 57.82
CA GLU A 228 -47.27 -26.57 59.16
C GLU A 228 -47.87 -25.70 60.26
N ILE A 229 -47.67 -24.38 60.21
CA ILE A 229 -48.28 -23.42 61.15
C ILE A 229 -49.80 -23.47 61.06
N SER A 230 -50.37 -23.59 59.86
CA SER A 230 -51.82 -23.73 59.67
C SER A 230 -52.36 -25.00 60.33
N ILE A 231 -51.67 -26.13 60.18
CA ILE A 231 -52.04 -27.40 60.84
C ILE A 231 -51.95 -27.27 62.37
N LEU A 232 -50.89 -26.63 62.88
CA LEU A 232 -50.71 -26.37 64.30
C LEU A 232 -51.83 -25.49 64.86
N ALA A 233 -52.21 -24.43 64.15
CA ALA A 233 -53.31 -23.56 64.53
C ALA A 233 -54.65 -24.32 64.55
N GLU A 234 -54.94 -25.15 63.54
CA GLU A 234 -56.15 -25.97 63.52
C GLU A 234 -56.18 -26.99 64.66
N ASN A 235 -55.04 -27.61 64.99
CA ASN A 235 -54.92 -28.52 66.12
C ASN A 235 -55.08 -27.80 67.47
N PHE A 236 -54.57 -26.58 67.59
CA PHE A 236 -54.74 -25.75 68.78
C PHE A 236 -56.23 -25.41 68.96
N GLU A 237 -56.90 -24.97 67.90
CA GLU A 237 -58.33 -24.67 67.91
C GLU A 237 -59.17 -25.88 68.34
N LYS A 238 -58.91 -27.06 67.76
CA LYS A 238 -59.58 -28.31 68.15
C LYS A 238 -59.37 -28.65 69.63
N ARG A 239 -58.16 -28.44 70.15
CA ARG A 239 -57.88 -28.67 71.59
C ARG A 239 -58.57 -27.65 72.48
N PHE A 240 -58.62 -26.39 72.03
CA PHE A 240 -59.31 -25.31 72.71
C PHE A 240 -60.81 -25.61 72.80
N THR A 241 -61.46 -25.97 71.68
CA THR A 241 -62.88 -26.34 71.67
C THR A 241 -63.18 -27.55 72.55
N ILE A 242 -62.32 -28.59 72.56
CA ILE A 242 -62.46 -29.76 73.46
C ILE A 242 -62.32 -29.32 74.92
N SER A 243 -61.39 -28.41 75.22
CA SER A 243 -61.22 -27.87 76.56
C SER A 243 -62.43 -27.05 77.00
N ASP A 244 -62.94 -26.17 76.16
CA ASP A 244 -64.15 -25.37 76.41
C ASP A 244 -65.37 -26.25 76.62
N GLU A 245 -65.56 -27.31 75.82
CA GLU A 245 -66.63 -28.28 76.01
C GLU A 245 -66.49 -29.02 77.34
N LYS A 246 -65.28 -29.45 77.73
CA LYS A 246 -65.03 -30.07 79.04
C LYS A 246 -65.31 -29.11 80.20
N ILE A 247 -64.91 -27.85 80.08
CA ILE A 247 -65.19 -26.81 81.09
C ILE A 247 -66.69 -26.58 81.17
N SER A 248 -67.38 -26.45 80.05
CA SER A 248 -68.84 -26.30 79.99
C SER A 248 -69.56 -27.50 80.63
N ASN A 249 -69.12 -28.73 80.36
CA ASN A 249 -69.67 -29.92 80.99
C ASN A 249 -69.42 -29.93 82.50
N LYS A 250 -68.25 -29.47 82.96
CA LYS A 250 -67.98 -29.33 84.40
C LYS A 250 -68.82 -28.25 85.07
N PHE A 251 -69.10 -27.15 84.38
CA PHE A 251 -70.07 -26.16 84.87
C PHE A 251 -71.48 -26.75 84.95
N ASN A 252 -71.92 -27.52 83.95
CA ASN A 252 -73.20 -28.22 83.99
C ASN A 252 -73.26 -29.25 85.14
N ASP A 253 -72.22 -30.04 85.33
CA ASP A 253 -72.09 -30.97 86.47
C ASP A 253 -72.21 -30.21 87.80
N PHE A 254 -71.57 -29.05 87.90
CA PHE A 254 -71.63 -28.18 89.08
C PHE A 254 -73.03 -27.60 89.29
N GLU A 255 -73.72 -27.14 88.24
CA GLU A 255 -75.11 -26.68 88.34
C GLU A 255 -76.07 -27.79 88.77
N GLN A 256 -75.89 -29.02 88.27
CA GLN A 256 -76.64 -30.18 88.74
C GLN A 256 -76.34 -30.48 90.21
N PHE A 257 -75.08 -30.39 90.63
CA PHE A 257 -74.69 -30.54 92.03
C PHE A 257 -75.32 -29.47 92.93
N ILE A 258 -75.31 -28.21 92.52
CA ILE A 258 -75.99 -27.11 93.23
C ILE A 258 -77.50 -27.36 93.32
N SER A 259 -78.12 -27.84 92.24
CA SER A 259 -79.55 -28.20 92.22
C SER A 259 -79.86 -29.35 93.18
N SER A 260 -78.99 -30.36 93.23
CA SER A 260 -79.07 -31.46 94.19
C SER A 260 -78.93 -30.95 95.64
N LEU A 261 -77.97 -30.07 95.91
CA LEU A 261 -77.81 -29.43 97.23
C LEU A 261 -79.07 -28.66 97.64
N LYS A 262 -79.61 -27.81 96.76
CA LYS A 262 -80.87 -27.11 97.02
C LYS A 262 -82.03 -28.08 97.30
N SER A 263 -82.12 -29.18 96.55
CA SER A 263 -83.12 -30.21 96.83
C SER A 263 -82.92 -30.84 98.21
N THR A 264 -81.68 -31.18 98.60
CA THR A 264 -81.40 -31.69 99.94
C THR A 264 -81.69 -30.67 101.05
N GLU A 265 -81.41 -29.38 100.80
CA GLU A 265 -81.74 -28.28 101.70
C GLU A 265 -83.26 -28.18 101.90
N THR A 266 -84.04 -28.15 100.82
CA THR A 266 -85.52 -28.16 100.91
C THR A 266 -86.06 -29.40 101.63
N ASN A 267 -85.42 -30.56 101.45
CA ASN A 267 -85.81 -31.81 102.11
C ASN A 267 -85.42 -31.83 103.61
N LEU A 268 -84.32 -31.16 103.98
CA LEU A 268 -83.97 -30.93 105.37
C LEU A 268 -84.94 -29.94 106.01
N GLU A 269 -85.31 -28.89 105.30
CA GLU A 269 -86.25 -27.87 105.78
C GLU A 269 -87.65 -28.46 106.01
N THR A 270 -88.15 -29.31 105.12
CA THR A 270 -89.40 -30.06 105.37
C THR A 270 -89.28 -31.03 106.53
N ARG A 271 -88.16 -31.75 106.70
CA ARG A 271 -87.93 -32.58 107.90
C ARG A 271 -87.86 -31.75 109.18
N LEU A 272 -87.32 -30.55 109.11
CA LEU A 272 -87.24 -29.62 110.24
C LEU A 272 -88.64 -29.13 110.61
N GLN A 273 -89.48 -28.78 109.63
CA GLN A 273 -90.90 -28.48 109.85
C GLN A 273 -91.66 -29.66 110.47
N VAL A 274 -91.39 -30.90 110.04
CA VAL A 274 -91.99 -32.11 110.66
C VAL A 274 -91.52 -32.27 112.11
N LEU A 275 -90.25 -32.01 112.41
CA LEU A 275 -89.73 -32.04 113.78
C LEU A 275 -90.30 -30.92 114.64
N GLU A 276 -90.50 -29.72 114.09
CA GLU A 276 -91.17 -28.61 114.78
C GLU A 276 -92.64 -28.93 115.06
N ALA A 277 -93.34 -29.56 114.11
CA ALA A 277 -94.70 -30.05 114.32
C ALA A 277 -94.74 -31.17 115.37
N GLY A 278 -93.79 -32.10 115.34
CA GLY A 278 -93.63 -33.13 116.36
C GLY A 278 -93.31 -32.56 117.74
N LYS A 279 -92.49 -31.50 117.80
CA LYS A 279 -92.21 -30.77 119.04
C LYS A 279 -93.47 -30.07 119.56
N ALA A 280 -94.26 -29.44 118.69
CA ALA A 280 -95.52 -28.83 119.07
C ALA A 280 -96.52 -29.86 119.62
N GLN A 281 -96.60 -31.05 119.03
CA GLN A 281 -97.38 -32.17 119.58
C GLN A 281 -96.86 -32.65 120.94
N ILE A 282 -95.54 -32.70 121.13
CA ILE A 282 -94.94 -33.02 122.43
C ILE A 282 -95.31 -31.95 123.47
N ASP A 283 -95.23 -30.66 123.11
CA ASP A 283 -95.59 -29.55 124.00
C ASP A 283 -97.08 -29.56 124.35
N GLU A 284 -97.95 -29.91 123.39
CA GLU A 284 -99.40 -30.11 123.60
C GLU A 284 -99.70 -31.28 124.55
N LEU A 285 -99.04 -32.44 124.33
CA LEU A 285 -99.10 -33.58 125.25
C LEU A 285 -98.56 -33.22 126.64
N ARG A 286 -97.52 -32.40 126.72
CA ARG A 286 -96.96 -31.91 127.99
C ARG A 286 -97.96 -31.03 128.73
N GLU A 287 -98.70 -30.21 127.99
CA GLU A 287 -99.73 -29.33 128.54
C GLU A 287 -100.96 -30.13 129.02
N GLU A 288 -101.38 -31.16 128.27
CA GLU A 288 -102.40 -32.13 128.69
C GLU A 288 -101.98 -32.90 129.95
N LEU A 289 -100.73 -33.36 130.01
CA LEU A 289 -100.17 -34.03 131.19
C LEU A 289 -100.15 -33.07 132.39
N SER A 290 -99.83 -31.79 132.18
CA SER A 290 -99.85 -30.77 133.22
C SER A 290 -101.28 -30.47 133.72
N LYS A 291 -102.28 -30.54 132.85
CA LYS A 291 -103.71 -30.39 133.22
C LYS A 291 -104.23 -31.59 134.00
N THR A 292 -103.85 -32.82 133.64
CA THR A 292 -104.22 -34.04 134.37
C THR A 292 -103.53 -34.13 135.74
N LEU A 293 -102.26 -33.71 135.85
CA LEU A 293 -101.54 -33.70 137.13
C LEU A 293 -102.14 -32.72 138.14
N LYS A 294 -102.77 -31.63 137.68
CA LYS A 294 -103.39 -30.60 138.55
C LYS A 294 -104.79 -30.96 139.07
N GLN A 295 -105.41 -32.03 138.57
CA GLN A 295 -106.73 -32.49 139.05
C GLN A 295 -106.67 -33.45 140.24
N PHE A 296 -105.48 -33.89 140.66
CA PHE A 296 -105.34 -35.03 141.58
C PHE A 296 -104.74 -34.71 142.95
N HIS A 297 -104.88 -33.50 143.48
CA HIS A 297 -104.47 -33.21 144.87
C HIS A 297 -105.61 -32.58 145.68
N ILE A 298 -106.25 -33.39 146.53
CA ILE A 298 -106.31 -33.26 148.00
C ILE A 298 -107.15 -34.42 148.60
N ASN A 299 -106.62 -35.04 149.67
CA ASN A 299 -107.14 -36.07 150.59
C ASN A 299 -107.04 -37.55 150.17
N ASP A 300 -106.01 -38.26 150.63
CA ASP A 300 -106.14 -39.11 151.84
C ASP A 300 -104.79 -39.68 152.31
N ASP A 301 -104.75 -39.92 153.62
CA ASP A 301 -103.65 -40.32 154.48
C ASP A 301 -103.14 -41.78 154.32
N SER A 302 -101.89 -41.96 154.77
CA SER A 302 -101.25 -43.18 155.33
C SER A 302 -100.51 -44.18 154.41
N GLY A 303 -99.28 -44.51 154.84
CA GLY A 303 -98.81 -45.90 154.93
C GLY A 303 -97.94 -46.49 153.82
N GLU A 304 -96.66 -46.68 154.16
CA GLU A 304 -95.83 -47.88 153.89
C GLU A 304 -95.20 -48.16 152.51
N GLU A 305 -94.12 -48.96 152.63
CA GLU A 305 -93.02 -49.31 151.74
C GLU A 305 -93.42 -49.94 150.40
N LEU A 306 -92.53 -49.83 149.39
CA LEU A 306 -92.33 -50.91 148.40
C LEU A 306 -90.95 -50.79 147.69
N ASN A 307 -90.07 -51.72 148.06
CA ASN A 307 -89.00 -52.27 147.22
C ASN A 307 -89.60 -53.00 146.00
N ILE A 308 -88.96 -52.93 144.81
CA ILE A 308 -88.83 -53.96 143.74
C ILE A 308 -87.99 -53.31 142.60
N LEU A 309 -86.71 -53.68 142.37
CA LEU A 309 -86.17 -54.85 141.64
C LEU A 309 -86.28 -54.80 140.09
N LYS A 310 -85.09 -54.66 139.43
CA LYS A 310 -84.58 -55.34 138.20
C LYS A 310 -85.40 -55.15 136.89
N THR A 311 -84.85 -55.15 135.68
CA THR A 311 -83.92 -56.10 134.99
C THR A 311 -83.67 -55.50 133.59
N GLU A 312 -82.44 -55.38 133.08
CA GLU A 312 -81.70 -56.33 132.21
C GLU A 312 -81.99 -56.31 130.69
N ARG A 313 -80.89 -56.55 129.95
CA ARG A 313 -80.71 -57.00 128.55
C ARG A 313 -80.65 -55.92 127.46
N GLU A 314 -79.49 -55.64 126.86
CA GLU A 314 -78.51 -56.47 126.10
C GLU A 314 -78.92 -56.81 124.67
N SER A 315 -77.90 -56.71 123.80
CA SER A 315 -77.65 -57.52 122.60
C SER A 315 -78.39 -57.07 121.32
N ASN A 316 -77.86 -57.19 120.09
CA ASN A 316 -76.58 -57.58 119.53
C ASN A 316 -76.73 -57.59 117.98
N LEU A 317 -75.58 -57.61 117.26
CA LEU A 317 -75.41 -58.18 115.89
C LEU A 317 -76.05 -57.39 114.71
N LYS A 318 -75.47 -57.27 113.49
CA LYS A 318 -74.54 -58.16 112.77
C LYS A 318 -73.90 -57.47 111.54
N ARG A 319 -72.72 -58.00 111.16
CA ARG A 319 -71.90 -57.80 109.94
C ARG A 319 -72.61 -58.14 108.60
N SER A 320 -72.16 -57.49 107.51
CA SER A 320 -71.68 -58.13 106.24
C SER A 320 -71.11 -57.05 105.30
N SER A 321 -69.79 -56.96 105.07
CA SER A 321 -69.06 -57.39 103.85
C SER A 321 -69.79 -57.20 102.50
N ILE A 322 -69.24 -56.39 101.57
CA ILE A 322 -68.97 -56.67 100.13
C ILE A 322 -68.44 -55.40 99.40
N LYS A 323 -67.17 -55.49 98.97
CA LYS A 323 -66.47 -55.08 97.72
C LYS A 323 -66.67 -53.72 97.00
N ASP A 324 -65.51 -53.07 96.81
CA ASP A 324 -64.95 -52.44 95.60
C ASP A 324 -65.52 -51.08 95.09
N PRO A 325 -64.76 -50.32 94.26
CA PRO A 325 -63.35 -49.93 94.32
C PRO A 325 -63.17 -48.41 94.06
N PHE A 326 -61.92 -47.93 93.90
CA PHE A 326 -61.48 -46.56 93.54
C PHE A 326 -61.13 -45.59 94.69
N SER A 327 -60.01 -45.87 95.33
CA SER A 327 -58.98 -44.85 95.55
C SER A 327 -58.00 -44.87 94.37
N PRO A 328 -57.59 -43.75 93.77
CA PRO A 328 -56.33 -43.70 93.07
C PRO A 328 -55.23 -43.27 94.06
N ASP A 329 -54.42 -44.24 94.46
CA ASP A 329 -53.06 -44.00 94.93
C ASP A 329 -52.26 -43.36 93.79
N ILE A 330 -51.80 -42.13 93.97
CA ILE A 330 -50.75 -41.56 93.13
C ILE A 330 -49.42 -42.02 93.72
N SER A 331 -49.01 -43.24 93.36
CA SER A 331 -47.63 -43.68 93.47
C SER A 331 -46.90 -43.30 92.18
N PHE A 332 -45.81 -42.56 92.30
CA PHE A 332 -44.90 -42.29 91.19
C PHE A 332 -44.13 -43.57 90.86
N SER A 333 -44.61 -44.34 89.89
CA SER A 333 -43.80 -45.37 89.24
C SER A 333 -42.85 -44.70 88.26
N ASN A 334 -41.55 -44.71 88.59
CA ASN A 334 -40.46 -44.50 87.66
C ASN A 334 -40.51 -45.56 86.55
N GLY A 335 -41.20 -45.24 85.45
CA GLY A 335 -41.42 -46.19 84.37
C GLY A 335 -41.80 -45.50 83.07
N ASP A 336 -41.08 -44.45 82.67
CA ASP A 336 -41.22 -43.86 81.32
C ASP A 336 -39.92 -43.23 80.79
N SER A 337 -38.77 -43.73 81.25
CA SER A 337 -37.46 -43.29 80.72
C SER A 337 -36.98 -44.13 79.52
N GLN A 338 -37.68 -45.19 79.13
CA GLN A 338 -37.19 -46.13 78.12
C GLN A 338 -37.77 -45.90 76.71
N VAL A 339 -38.95 -45.27 76.59
CA VAL A 339 -39.60 -45.02 75.29
C VAL A 339 -39.05 -43.77 74.58
N MET A 340 -38.55 -42.79 75.33
CA MET A 340 -37.90 -41.61 74.76
C MET A 340 -36.44 -41.88 74.33
N SER A 341 -35.76 -42.83 74.98
CA SER A 341 -34.39 -43.24 74.60
C SER A 341 -34.37 -44.02 73.28
N GLU A 342 -35.34 -44.93 73.05
CA GLU A 342 -35.42 -45.69 71.79
C GLU A 342 -35.90 -44.84 70.58
N ARG A 343 -36.66 -43.76 70.84
CA ARG A 343 -37.06 -42.80 69.80
C ARG A 343 -35.92 -41.84 69.42
N LEU A 344 -35.08 -41.44 70.37
CA LEU A 344 -33.89 -40.64 70.10
C LEU A 344 -32.80 -41.46 69.38
N ASP A 345 -32.56 -42.71 69.76
CA ASP A 345 -31.62 -43.61 69.07
C ASP A 345 -32.01 -43.91 67.61
N LYS A 346 -33.31 -43.96 67.31
CA LYS A 346 -33.81 -44.13 65.92
C LYS A 346 -33.65 -42.87 65.08
N ILE A 347 -33.83 -41.69 65.68
CA ILE A 347 -33.65 -40.40 64.99
C ILE A 347 -32.15 -40.14 64.73
N GLU A 348 -31.27 -40.47 65.68
CA GLU A 348 -29.83 -40.32 65.53
C GLU A 348 -29.24 -41.29 64.50
N LYS A 349 -29.73 -42.55 64.44
CA LYS A 349 -29.38 -43.51 63.37
C LYS A 349 -29.85 -43.07 61.99
N ILE A 350 -31.02 -42.45 61.86
CA ILE A 350 -31.52 -41.92 60.57
C ILE A 350 -30.68 -40.71 60.09
N ILE A 351 -30.24 -39.84 61.02
CA ILE A 351 -29.40 -38.68 60.68
C ILE A 351 -27.98 -39.11 60.28
N ILE A 352 -27.39 -40.11 60.95
CA ILE A 352 -26.08 -40.66 60.59
C ILE A 352 -26.14 -41.37 59.23
N HIS A 353 -27.22 -42.10 58.93
CA HIS A 353 -27.38 -42.79 57.64
C HIS A 353 -27.62 -41.83 56.46
N LYS A 354 -28.34 -40.72 56.66
CA LYS A 354 -28.47 -39.65 55.64
C LYS A 354 -27.16 -38.90 55.38
N ARG A 355 -26.30 -38.73 56.39
CA ARG A 355 -24.98 -38.08 56.23
C ARG A 355 -23.96 -38.98 55.51
N ALA A 356 -24.01 -40.30 55.73
CA ALA A 356 -23.14 -41.26 55.06
C ALA A 356 -23.47 -41.46 53.56
N ILE A 357 -24.71 -41.21 53.15
CA ILE A 357 -25.15 -41.30 51.74
C ILE A 357 -24.77 -40.04 50.94
N GLN A 358 -24.58 -38.89 51.60
CA GLN A 358 -24.11 -37.65 50.94
C GLN A 358 -22.59 -37.53 50.85
N SER A 359 -21.81 -38.26 51.65
CA SER A 359 -20.34 -38.21 51.65
C SER A 359 -19.66 -39.27 50.78
N SER A 360 -20.40 -40.16 50.11
CA SER A 360 -19.85 -41.26 49.30
C SER A 360 -19.80 -41.00 47.78
N PHE A 361 -20.16 -39.79 47.33
CA PHE A 361 -20.06 -39.40 45.92
C PHE A 361 -19.04 -38.28 45.70
N GLN A 362 -17.76 -38.58 45.96
CA GLN A 362 -16.64 -37.82 45.38
C GLN A 362 -15.50 -38.76 44.93
N SER A 363 -15.43 -38.94 43.60
CA SER A 363 -14.28 -39.31 42.73
C SER A 363 -13.68 -40.74 42.83
N PRO A 364 -13.20 -41.38 41.73
CA PRO A 364 -12.41 -40.75 40.66
C PRO A 364 -12.74 -41.14 39.19
N THR A 365 -12.25 -40.28 38.30
CA THR A 365 -11.88 -40.52 36.90
C THR A 365 -11.18 -41.86 36.66
N ALA A 366 -11.70 -42.69 35.74
CA ALA A 366 -10.93 -43.46 34.76
C ALA A 366 -11.84 -44.16 33.74
N THR A 367 -11.69 -43.75 32.48
CA THR A 367 -11.62 -44.56 31.25
C THR A 367 -12.36 -45.91 31.19
N LEU A 368 -13.35 -46.03 30.30
CA LEU A 368 -13.41 -47.03 29.21
C LEU A 368 -14.69 -46.86 28.36
N ARG A 369 -14.48 -46.57 27.07
CA ARG A 369 -15.40 -46.81 25.94
C ARG A 369 -15.67 -48.33 25.80
N PRO A 370 -16.66 -48.85 25.02
CA PRO A 370 -17.06 -48.31 23.71
C PRO A 370 -18.55 -48.48 23.28
N HIS A 371 -18.82 -47.89 22.10
CA HIS A 371 -19.93 -48.12 21.16
C HIS A 371 -21.31 -47.56 21.53
N PHE A 372 -21.67 -46.42 20.93
CA PHE A 372 -22.74 -46.37 19.94
C PHE A 372 -22.61 -45.13 19.02
N ARG A 373 -22.77 -45.43 17.72
CA ARG A 373 -22.84 -44.67 16.47
C ARG A 373 -22.94 -43.12 16.51
N SER A 374 -22.01 -42.51 15.80
CA SER A 374 -22.07 -41.15 15.23
C SER A 374 -22.96 -41.10 13.97
N PRO A 375 -23.65 -39.97 13.68
CA PRO A 375 -23.90 -39.52 12.33
C PRO A 375 -22.68 -38.74 11.82
N LYS A 376 -22.51 -38.79 10.50
CA LYS A 376 -21.35 -38.37 9.72
C LYS A 376 -21.05 -36.88 9.85
N GLN A 377 -19.75 -36.56 9.94
CA GLN A 377 -19.20 -35.32 9.43
C GLN A 377 -19.34 -35.34 7.90
N ASP A 378 -19.98 -34.31 7.34
CA ASP A 378 -19.67 -33.83 6.00
C ASP A 378 -19.17 -32.40 6.16
N GLU A 379 -17.97 -32.17 5.64
CA GLU A 379 -17.33 -30.87 5.47
C GLU A 379 -18.17 -30.04 4.50
N LEU A 380 -18.73 -28.93 4.98
CA LEU A 380 -19.24 -27.86 4.11
C LEU A 380 -18.55 -26.57 4.51
N SER A 381 -17.37 -26.39 3.91
CA SER A 381 -16.87 -25.07 3.59
C SER A 381 -17.83 -24.47 2.56
N GLU A 382 -18.67 -23.53 2.97
CA GLU A 382 -19.48 -22.72 2.05
C GLU A 382 -18.54 -21.74 1.33
N TYR A 383 -17.82 -22.25 0.35
CA TYR A 383 -17.44 -21.47 -0.82
C TYR A 383 -18.73 -21.17 -1.58
N LEU A 384 -18.95 -19.89 -1.89
CA LEU A 384 -19.97 -19.49 -2.85
C LEU A 384 -19.71 -20.22 -4.19
N PRO A 385 -20.75 -20.70 -4.89
CA PRO A 385 -20.56 -21.29 -6.22
C PRO A 385 -19.84 -20.28 -7.11
N GLY A 386 -18.86 -20.73 -7.91
CA GLY A 386 -18.03 -19.83 -8.76
C GLY A 386 -18.82 -18.94 -9.73
N GLU A 387 -20.10 -19.24 -9.96
CA GLU A 387 -21.03 -18.37 -10.71
C GLU A 387 -21.48 -17.13 -9.92
N ALA A 388 -21.59 -17.22 -8.58
CA ALA A 388 -21.93 -16.11 -7.71
C ALA A 388 -20.74 -15.16 -7.48
N GLU A 389 -19.50 -15.68 -7.41
CA GLU A 389 -18.30 -14.86 -7.34
C GLU A 389 -18.08 -14.05 -8.63
N SER A 390 -18.40 -14.65 -9.78
CA SER A 390 -18.38 -13.97 -11.09
C SER A 390 -19.44 -12.87 -11.19
N LEU A 391 -20.67 -13.11 -10.69
CA LEU A 391 -21.74 -12.11 -10.64
C LEU A 391 -21.44 -10.96 -9.68
N VAL A 392 -20.84 -11.24 -8.52
CA VAL A 392 -20.42 -10.22 -7.55
C VAL A 392 -19.25 -9.40 -8.11
N MET A 393 -18.25 -10.03 -8.74
CA MET A 393 -17.17 -9.31 -9.42
C MET A 393 -17.67 -8.49 -10.61
N HIS A 394 -18.62 -8.99 -11.38
CA HIS A 394 -19.24 -8.27 -12.49
C HIS A 394 -20.10 -7.08 -12.00
N ALA A 395 -20.77 -7.22 -10.85
CA ALA A 395 -21.52 -6.14 -10.20
C ALA A 395 -20.57 -5.06 -9.61
N ILE A 396 -19.44 -5.47 -9.01
CA ILE A 396 -18.40 -4.55 -8.51
C ILE A 396 -17.72 -3.81 -9.67
N LEU A 397 -17.43 -4.49 -10.79
CA LEU A 397 -16.84 -3.88 -12.00
C LEU A 397 -17.83 -2.98 -12.75
N GLN A 398 -19.14 -3.25 -12.70
CA GLN A 398 -20.16 -2.35 -13.24
C GLN A 398 -20.42 -1.13 -12.36
N ASN A 399 -20.34 -1.25 -11.03
CA ASN A 399 -20.53 -0.13 -10.11
C ASN A 399 -19.29 0.78 -10.06
N THR A 400 -18.08 0.25 -10.17
CA THR A 400 -16.85 1.05 -10.21
C THR A 400 -16.62 1.76 -11.55
N ASN A 401 -17.31 1.36 -12.63
CA ASN A 401 -17.28 2.06 -13.92
C ASN A 401 -18.43 3.06 -14.14
N ARG A 402 -19.40 3.16 -13.22
CA ARG A 402 -20.53 4.10 -13.34
C ARG A 402 -20.30 5.46 -12.67
N GLU A 403 -19.29 5.60 -11.82
CA GLU A 403 -18.88 6.89 -11.27
C GLU A 403 -17.65 7.44 -12.00
N LYS A 404 -17.88 8.06 -13.16
CA LYS A 404 -17.04 9.13 -13.76
C LYS A 404 -17.54 9.50 -15.15
N PHE A 405 -18.74 10.07 -15.26
CA PHE A 405 -19.05 10.97 -16.36
C PHE A 405 -20.07 12.01 -15.88
N TYR A 406 -19.77 13.27 -16.21
CA TYR A 406 -20.47 14.53 -15.89
C TYR A 406 -20.06 15.22 -14.59
N ASP A 407 -19.02 16.06 -14.70
CA ASP A 407 -19.20 17.51 -14.50
C ASP A 407 -17.98 18.26 -15.06
N ASN A 408 -18.19 18.91 -16.20
CA ASN A 408 -17.48 20.12 -16.62
C ASN A 408 -18.15 20.72 -17.86
N GLU A 409 -19.40 21.16 -17.68
CA GLU A 409 -19.90 22.30 -18.44
C GLU A 409 -19.18 23.56 -17.95
N GLN A 410 -18.06 23.92 -18.58
CA GLN A 410 -17.57 25.31 -18.66
C GLN A 410 -16.28 25.35 -19.49
N PHE A 411 -16.41 25.35 -20.82
CA PHE A 411 -15.50 26.10 -21.71
C PHE A 411 -16.19 26.25 -23.08
N LYS A 412 -17.08 27.24 -23.17
CA LYS A 412 -17.45 27.84 -24.45
C LYS A 412 -16.21 28.55 -24.99
N LEU A 413 -15.51 27.93 -25.93
CA LEU A 413 -14.57 28.60 -26.81
C LEU A 413 -15.11 28.58 -28.24
N LYS A 414 -15.11 29.78 -28.80
CA LYS A 414 -15.74 30.18 -30.05
C LYS A 414 -15.20 29.38 -31.24
N SER A 415 -16.13 29.09 -32.13
CA SER A 415 -15.98 28.79 -33.54
C SER A 415 -14.79 29.43 -34.24
N SER A 416 -13.96 28.61 -34.87
CA SER A 416 -13.47 28.85 -36.25
C SER A 416 -12.81 27.58 -36.81
N SER A 417 -13.38 27.10 -37.91
CA SER A 417 -12.76 26.31 -38.99
C SER A 417 -11.89 25.10 -38.63
N LEU A 418 -12.44 23.90 -38.85
CA LEU A 418 -11.75 22.81 -39.57
C LEU A 418 -12.78 21.73 -39.92
N SER A 419 -13.31 21.87 -41.14
CA SER A 419 -13.93 20.78 -41.87
C SER A 419 -12.91 19.68 -42.18
N SER A 420 -13.45 18.47 -42.38
CA SER A 420 -12.81 17.24 -42.86
C SER A 420 -11.85 16.52 -41.90
N PHE A 421 -12.41 15.62 -41.08
CA PHE A 421 -11.95 14.23 -40.99
C PHE A 421 -13.06 13.39 -40.32
N SER A 422 -13.79 12.65 -41.14
CA SER A 422 -14.70 11.60 -40.69
C SER A 422 -13.92 10.28 -40.68
N PRO A 423 -13.66 9.64 -39.53
CA PRO A 423 -13.22 8.26 -39.54
C PRO A 423 -14.46 7.37 -39.68
N ARG A 424 -14.61 6.77 -40.85
CA ARG A 424 -15.45 5.58 -41.03
C ARG A 424 -15.08 4.57 -39.95
N ALA A 425 -16.10 4.02 -39.29
CA ALA A 425 -15.99 2.82 -38.49
C ALA A 425 -15.61 1.65 -39.41
N THR A 426 -14.32 1.44 -39.61
CA THR A 426 -13.77 0.21 -40.18
C THR A 426 -13.14 -0.59 -39.05
N ASP A 427 -13.77 -1.72 -38.75
CA ASP A 427 -13.15 -2.95 -38.24
C ASP A 427 -12.16 -2.78 -37.09
N ARG A 428 -12.72 -2.72 -35.87
CA ARG A 428 -11.97 -2.94 -34.63
C ARG A 428 -11.60 -4.42 -34.49
N PHE A 429 -10.63 -4.88 -35.28
CA PHE A 429 -9.89 -6.08 -34.93
C PHE A 429 -8.74 -5.70 -33.98
N PRO A 430 -8.48 -6.49 -32.92
CA PRO A 430 -7.32 -6.28 -32.07
C PRO A 430 -6.04 -6.35 -32.92
N SER A 431 -5.06 -5.51 -32.60
CA SER A 431 -3.77 -5.50 -33.28
C SER A 431 -3.13 -6.89 -33.27
N LEU A 432 -2.31 -7.21 -34.28
CA LEU A 432 -1.63 -8.50 -34.39
C LEU A 432 -0.83 -8.84 -33.13
N GLU A 433 -0.16 -7.85 -32.55
CA GLU A 433 0.58 -7.97 -31.28
C GLU A 433 -0.34 -8.35 -30.12
N LEU A 434 -1.54 -7.78 -30.05
CA LEU A 434 -2.52 -8.11 -29.02
C LEU A 434 -3.12 -9.51 -29.24
N LYS A 435 -3.38 -9.91 -30.50
CA LYS A 435 -3.81 -11.27 -30.82
C LYS A 435 -2.77 -12.32 -30.42
N GLU A 436 -1.49 -12.04 -30.68
CA GLU A 436 -0.40 -12.96 -30.34
C GLU A 436 -0.16 -13.05 -28.84
N SER A 437 -0.22 -11.91 -28.13
CA SER A 437 -0.16 -11.88 -26.66
C SER A 437 -1.31 -12.68 -26.02
N LEU A 438 -2.52 -12.57 -26.56
CA LEU A 438 -3.70 -13.31 -26.07
C LEU A 438 -3.62 -14.80 -26.43
N ARG A 439 -3.07 -15.16 -27.60
CA ARG A 439 -2.82 -16.56 -27.98
C ARG A 439 -1.82 -17.24 -27.04
N ILE A 440 -0.73 -16.56 -26.69
CA ILE A 440 0.27 -17.07 -25.73
C ILE A 440 -0.36 -17.32 -24.35
N ARG A 441 -1.37 -16.53 -23.98
CA ARG A 441 -2.12 -16.67 -22.72
C ARG A 441 -3.29 -17.66 -22.79
N GLY A 442 -3.44 -18.40 -23.89
CA GLY A 442 -4.47 -19.44 -24.03
C GLY A 442 -5.85 -18.92 -24.43
N PHE A 443 -6.00 -17.64 -24.78
CA PHE A 443 -7.26 -17.09 -25.27
C PHE A 443 -7.32 -17.18 -26.80
N ASN A 444 -8.17 -18.07 -27.32
CA ASN A 444 -8.46 -18.14 -28.75
C ASN A 444 -9.57 -17.14 -29.11
N ILE A 445 -9.18 -16.04 -29.75
CA ILE A 445 -10.11 -15.07 -30.34
C ILE A 445 -10.18 -15.39 -31.84
N ARG A 446 -11.36 -15.82 -32.32
CA ARG A 446 -11.63 -16.01 -33.76
C ARG A 446 -11.84 -14.68 -34.45
#